data_AF-A0A329BKD6-F1
#
_entry.id   AF-A0A329BKD6-F1
#
_cell.length_a   1.000
_cell.length_b   1.000
_cell.length_c   1.000
_cell.angle_alpha   90.00
_cell.angle_beta   90.00
_cell.angle_gamma   90.00
#
_symmetry.space_group_name_H-M   'P 1'
#
loop_
_entity.id
_entity.type
_entity.pdbx_description
1 polymer ?
#
loop_
_entity_poly.entity_id
_entity_poly.type
_entity_poly.pdbx_seq_one_letter_code
_entity_poly.pdbx_strand_id
1 'polypeptide(L)'
;MINDGLQQPELLPSSDAIFPVFVRNNVSPDSGETQTQLSGGPLVYETGYICNVAIADEIVDMMRKSGESTEVQQHHDVPLTPKAPSASSTQPAANSPPVPKKKNKNDTADHQQLIDRLNKPPHVIEFQGVILDRNERLQIIAAIALCESGHDPFTAENRDTEFHAQPSPSLSYGRLVHIGLSYGIIQFTQDSGGLGKLLQRMVQKDSAKFAEVFGDNYAELITLTTTGVDVSNVDYASGQAHWNSIRHASEGTHLAYLAAHHTLPVSSEIRGRRVQPIAVNVGGLKQDLWEGQWAARFVEAGKVDAFQEAELEFAVEGYMNPALKFCKDKNIRSALGIAFVTACAIRGAKKMLITAAAKCCGVAVPFVSGEDEKRAVEYIAHLDPTHDNTLAGIPVQRDEIIRAKTLLKDETGFLAEDLYYSATYTSEYDH
;
A
#
# COMPACT_ATOMS: atom_id res chain seq x y z
N MET A 1 38.41 -13.72 47.47
CA MET A 1 37.02 -13.22 47.47
C MET A 1 37.03 -11.91 46.71
N ILE A 2 36.75 -11.97 45.41
CA ILE A 2 36.66 -10.80 44.52
C ILE A 2 35.24 -10.83 43.97
N ASN A 3 34.52 -9.74 44.19
CA ASN A 3 33.15 -9.50 43.72
C ASN A 3 33.18 -9.13 42.24
N ASP A 4 32.61 -9.96 41.37
CA ASP A 4 32.25 -9.57 40.01
C ASP A 4 30.74 -9.38 39.93
N GLY A 5 30.34 -8.11 40.04
CA GLY A 5 29.00 -7.65 39.69
C GLY A 5 28.93 -7.40 38.19
N LEU A 6 28.32 -8.33 37.45
CA LEU A 6 27.83 -8.08 36.11
C LEU A 6 26.30 -8.12 36.14
N GLN A 7 25.71 -6.93 36.21
CA GLN A 7 24.30 -6.73 35.91
C GLN A 7 24.05 -7.06 34.44
N GLN A 8 23.15 -7.98 34.16
CA GLN A 8 22.63 -8.21 32.82
C GLN A 8 21.78 -6.99 32.38
N PRO A 9 21.85 -6.59 31.11
CA PRO A 9 20.99 -5.53 30.60
C PRO A 9 19.55 -6.02 30.51
N GLU A 10 18.62 -5.25 31.07
CA GLU A 10 17.18 -5.39 30.87
C GLU A 10 16.87 -5.37 29.37
N LEU A 11 16.36 -6.50 28.87
CA LEU A 11 15.73 -6.59 27.57
C LEU A 11 14.41 -5.81 27.61
N LEU A 12 14.39 -4.63 26.99
CA LEU A 12 13.16 -3.91 26.70
C LEU A 12 12.23 -4.81 25.85
N PRO A 13 10.93 -4.87 26.13
CA PRO A 13 9.99 -5.62 25.31
C PRO A 13 9.90 -4.96 23.92
N SER A 14 10.29 -5.69 22.87
CA SER A 14 10.10 -5.27 21.49
C SER A 14 8.61 -5.28 21.15
N SER A 15 7.98 -4.11 21.07
CA SER A 15 6.59 -3.94 20.64
C SER A 15 6.44 -3.88 19.10
N ASP A 16 7.41 -4.39 18.33
CA ASP A 16 7.43 -4.29 16.87
C ASP A 16 6.73 -5.43 16.12
N ALA A 17 5.94 -6.26 16.81
CA ALA A 17 5.10 -7.26 16.16
C ALA A 17 3.82 -6.63 15.59
N ILE A 18 3.96 -5.68 14.65
CA ILE A 18 2.80 -5.07 14.00
C ILE A 18 2.17 -6.05 12.99
N PHE A 19 2.92 -6.84 12.21
CA PHE A 19 2.41 -7.96 11.40
C PHE A 19 3.55 -8.94 11.01
N PRO A 20 3.29 -10.26 10.83
CA PRO A 20 4.28 -11.18 10.27
C PRO A 20 4.57 -10.86 8.80
N VAL A 21 5.81 -11.12 8.37
CA VAL A 21 6.32 -10.90 6.99
C VAL A 21 5.69 -11.91 6.03
N PHE A 22 5.13 -11.44 4.91
CA PHE A 22 4.55 -12.29 3.86
C PHE A 22 5.49 -12.41 2.65
N VAL A 23 5.96 -13.62 2.37
CA VAL A 23 6.76 -13.95 1.19
C VAL A 23 5.90 -14.83 0.28
N ARG A 24 5.61 -14.36 -0.94
CA ARG A 24 4.92 -15.18 -1.95
C ARG A 24 5.98 -15.88 -2.81
N ASN A 25 5.61 -17.06 -3.31
CA ASN A 25 6.30 -17.70 -4.43
C ASN A 25 5.39 -17.69 -5.64
N ASN A 26 5.89 -17.09 -6.73
CA ASN A 26 5.29 -17.25 -8.05
C ASN A 26 6.28 -17.98 -8.96
N VAL A 27 6.18 -19.30 -8.99
CA VAL A 27 6.72 -20.09 -10.10
C VAL A 27 5.68 -20.01 -11.22
N SER A 28 6.00 -19.26 -12.28
CA SER A 28 5.29 -19.36 -13.55
C SER A 28 5.74 -20.65 -14.25
N PRO A 29 4.85 -21.58 -14.63
CA PRO A 29 5.24 -22.76 -15.38
C PRO A 29 5.36 -22.37 -16.85
N ASP A 30 6.35 -21.53 -17.18
CA ASP A 30 6.80 -21.41 -18.57
C ASP A 30 8.18 -20.75 -18.64
N SER A 31 9.21 -21.59 -18.62
CA SER A 31 10.50 -21.30 -19.22
C SER A 31 11.01 -22.63 -19.78
N GLY A 32 10.47 -23.02 -20.92
CA GLY A 32 10.89 -24.22 -21.63
C GLY A 32 12.34 -24.11 -22.06
N GLU A 33 13.14 -25.12 -21.70
CA GLU A 33 14.02 -25.81 -22.65
C GLU A 33 14.30 -27.24 -22.16
N THR A 34 13.78 -28.21 -22.93
CA THR A 34 14.13 -29.64 -23.01
C THR A 34 14.09 -30.52 -21.75
N GLN A 35 12.91 -31.10 -21.46
CA GLN A 35 12.83 -32.51 -21.03
C GLN A 35 11.84 -33.29 -21.89
N THR A 36 12.35 -34.35 -22.50
CA THR A 36 11.64 -35.31 -23.32
C THR A 36 10.59 -36.09 -22.53
N GLN A 37 9.34 -36.00 -23.01
CA GLN A 37 8.24 -36.97 -22.94
C GLN A 37 7.92 -37.64 -21.59
N LEU A 38 6.78 -37.27 -21.01
CA LEU A 38 5.84 -38.22 -20.41
C LEU A 38 4.41 -37.89 -20.84
N SER A 39 3.65 -38.95 -21.10
CA SER A 39 2.39 -39.00 -21.83
C SER A 39 1.18 -38.78 -20.92
N GLY A 40 0.22 -37.92 -21.31
CA GLY A 40 -1.15 -38.01 -20.81
C GLY A 40 -1.98 -36.71 -20.78
N GLY A 41 -2.77 -36.49 -21.84
CA GLY A 41 -4.04 -35.74 -21.80
C GLY A 41 -3.99 -34.21 -21.96
N PRO A 42 -4.97 -33.58 -22.67
CA PRO A 42 -5.05 -32.13 -22.78
C PRO A 42 -5.60 -31.54 -21.49
N LEU A 43 -4.80 -30.79 -20.75
CA LEU A 43 -5.30 -29.88 -19.72
C LEU A 43 -5.94 -28.68 -20.43
N VAL A 44 -7.26 -28.64 -20.39
CA VAL A 44 -8.07 -27.49 -20.79
C VAL A 44 -7.79 -26.38 -19.77
N TYR A 45 -7.15 -25.30 -20.22
CA TYR A 45 -7.08 -24.06 -19.46
C TYR A 45 -8.46 -23.41 -19.50
N GLU A 46 -9.15 -23.37 -18.37
CA GLU A 46 -10.28 -22.45 -18.19
C GLU A 46 -9.71 -21.03 -18.10
N THR A 47 -9.89 -20.31 -19.20
CA THR A 47 -9.76 -18.86 -19.32
C THR A 47 -10.57 -18.17 -18.22
N GLY A 48 -9.88 -17.62 -17.22
CA GLY A 48 -10.43 -16.59 -16.35
C GLY A 48 -10.84 -15.37 -17.18
N TYR A 49 -11.99 -14.81 -16.85
CA TYR A 49 -12.69 -13.76 -17.59
C TYR A 49 -11.78 -12.56 -17.93
N ILE A 50 -11.51 -12.38 -19.22
CA ILE A 50 -11.01 -11.13 -19.78
C ILE A 50 -12.19 -10.16 -19.80
N CYS A 51 -12.25 -9.25 -18.83
CA CYS A 51 -13.13 -8.09 -18.89
C CYS A 51 -12.38 -6.91 -19.52
N ASN A 52 -13.04 -6.29 -20.50
CA ASN A 52 -12.52 -5.25 -21.38
C ASN A 52 -12.04 -3.99 -20.62
N VAL A 53 -11.04 -3.32 -21.21
CA VAL A 53 -10.40 -2.04 -20.82
C VAL A 53 -11.39 -0.95 -20.37
N ALA A 54 -12.65 -1.01 -20.77
CA ALA A 54 -13.68 -0.02 -20.43
C ALA A 54 -14.02 0.09 -18.93
N ILE A 55 -13.80 -0.95 -18.11
CA ILE A 55 -14.24 -0.95 -16.70
C ILE A 55 -13.27 -0.13 -15.81
N ALA A 56 -11.97 -0.14 -16.11
CA ALA A 56 -10.99 0.62 -15.34
C ALA A 56 -11.20 2.14 -15.50
N ASP A 57 -11.50 2.59 -16.72
CA ASP A 57 -11.81 4.00 -17.00
C ASP A 57 -13.07 4.46 -16.25
N GLU A 58 -14.07 3.58 -16.10
CA GLU A 58 -15.34 3.88 -15.45
C GLU A 58 -15.19 4.04 -13.92
N ILE A 59 -14.34 3.23 -13.28
CA ILE A 59 -14.01 3.35 -11.85
C ILE A 59 -13.23 4.64 -11.57
N VAL A 60 -12.24 4.95 -12.42
CA VAL A 60 -11.46 6.19 -12.30
C VAL A 60 -12.35 7.42 -12.51
N ASP A 61 -13.27 7.38 -13.47
CA ASP A 61 -14.24 8.46 -13.66
C ASP A 61 -15.26 8.58 -12.51
N MET A 62 -15.65 7.48 -11.87
CA MET A 62 -16.46 7.53 -10.65
C MET A 62 -15.70 8.17 -9.49
N MET A 63 -14.42 7.84 -9.31
CA MET A 63 -13.56 8.46 -8.29
C MET A 63 -13.34 9.96 -8.54
N ARG A 64 -13.18 10.38 -9.80
CA ARG A 64 -13.10 11.83 -10.15
C ARG A 64 -14.42 12.54 -9.87
N LYS A 65 -15.55 11.97 -10.28
CA LYS A 65 -16.88 12.58 -10.09
C LYS A 65 -17.30 12.64 -8.61
N SER A 66 -16.93 11.66 -7.80
CA SER A 66 -17.20 11.68 -6.36
C SER A 66 -16.35 12.74 -5.66
N GLY A 67 -15.06 12.86 -6.03
CA GLY A 67 -14.15 13.88 -5.52
C GLY A 67 -14.53 15.33 -5.89
N GLU A 68 -15.07 15.55 -7.10
CA GLU A 68 -15.53 16.88 -7.53
C GLU A 68 -16.80 17.36 -6.82
N SER A 69 -17.58 16.45 -6.22
CA SER A 69 -18.93 16.76 -5.72
C SER A 69 -18.98 17.29 -4.29
N THR A 70 -17.91 17.19 -3.51
CA THR A 70 -17.94 17.57 -2.07
C THR A 70 -16.77 18.40 -1.55
N GLU A 71 -15.70 18.61 -2.30
CA GLU A 71 -14.56 19.39 -1.81
C GLU A 71 -14.20 20.53 -2.74
N VAL A 72 -14.23 21.74 -2.17
CA VAL A 72 -13.65 22.94 -2.75
C VAL A 72 -12.15 22.68 -2.85
N GLN A 73 -11.68 22.27 -4.02
CA GLN A 73 -10.29 22.52 -4.40
C GLN A 73 -10.03 23.98 -4.08
N GLN A 74 -9.12 24.25 -3.12
CA GLN A 74 -8.67 25.60 -2.86
C GLN A 74 -7.88 26.06 -4.09
N HIS A 75 -8.60 26.54 -5.11
CA HIS A 75 -8.05 27.37 -6.15
C HIS A 75 -7.54 28.62 -5.44
N HIS A 76 -6.25 28.62 -5.12
CA HIS A 76 -5.53 29.86 -4.87
C HIS A 76 -5.41 30.59 -6.20
N ASP A 77 -6.51 31.21 -6.63
CA ASP A 77 -6.51 32.21 -7.70
C ASP A 77 -5.72 33.42 -7.20
N VAL A 78 -4.40 33.35 -7.33
CA VAL A 78 -3.55 34.53 -7.26
C VAL A 78 -3.92 35.37 -8.49
N PRO A 79 -4.47 36.58 -8.33
CA PRO A 79 -4.82 37.40 -9.48
C PRO A 79 -3.53 37.76 -10.23
N LEU A 80 -3.29 37.13 -11.38
CA LEU A 80 -2.26 37.57 -12.30
C LEU A 80 -2.69 38.95 -12.82
N THR A 81 -2.06 40.00 -12.29
CA THR A 81 -2.25 41.36 -12.80
C THR A 81 -1.99 41.38 -14.31
N PRO A 82 -2.86 42.00 -15.13
CA PRO A 82 -2.67 42.05 -16.57
C PRO A 82 -1.37 42.80 -16.91
N LYS A 83 -0.59 42.17 -17.78
CA LYS A 83 0.64 42.72 -18.36
C LYS A 83 0.30 44.04 -19.07
N ALA A 84 0.77 45.16 -18.54
CA ALA A 84 0.55 46.47 -19.17
C ALA A 84 1.22 46.50 -20.57
N PRO A 85 0.55 47.05 -21.60
CA PRO A 85 1.13 47.14 -22.93
C PRO A 85 2.26 48.19 -22.96
N SER A 86 3.34 47.83 -23.65
CA SER A 86 4.49 48.66 -23.95
C SER A 86 4.08 49.90 -24.76
N ALA A 87 4.29 51.10 -24.21
CA ALA A 87 4.08 52.35 -24.92
C ALA A 87 5.24 52.64 -25.89
N SER A 88 4.89 52.74 -27.17
CA SER A 88 5.77 53.23 -28.24
C SER A 88 5.81 54.77 -28.25
N SER A 89 6.99 55.29 -28.57
CA SER A 89 7.32 56.71 -28.62
C SER A 89 6.87 57.38 -29.93
N THR A 90 6.11 58.47 -29.83
CA THR A 90 6.05 59.49 -30.90
C THR A 90 5.75 60.88 -30.31
N GLN A 91 6.57 61.86 -30.69
CA GLN A 91 6.50 63.28 -30.33
C GLN A 91 5.84 64.12 -31.47
N PRO A 92 5.52 65.43 -31.28
CA PRO A 92 4.18 65.95 -31.56
C PRO A 92 4.11 67.09 -32.60
N ALA A 93 2.88 67.49 -32.97
CA ALA A 93 2.61 68.77 -33.66
C ALA A 93 1.41 69.54 -33.04
N ALA A 94 1.72 70.77 -32.64
CA ALA A 94 0.99 72.05 -32.67
C ALA A 94 -0.44 72.25 -32.08
N ASN A 95 -0.45 73.16 -31.09
CA ASN A 95 -1.35 74.30 -30.85
C ASN A 95 -2.83 74.08 -30.46
N SER A 96 -3.12 74.30 -29.17
CA SER A 96 -4.41 74.77 -28.66
C SER A 96 -4.25 75.60 -27.36
N PRO A 97 -5.20 76.50 -27.03
CA PRO A 97 -5.03 77.60 -26.05
C PRO A 97 -5.07 77.15 -24.58
N PRO A 98 -4.62 78.00 -23.63
CA PRO A 98 -4.39 77.59 -22.25
C PRO A 98 -5.70 77.42 -21.47
N VAL A 99 -6.05 76.16 -21.21
CA VAL A 99 -7.07 75.76 -20.23
C VAL A 99 -6.52 75.99 -18.81
N PRO A 100 -7.34 76.47 -17.85
CA PRO A 100 -6.89 76.78 -16.49
C PRO A 100 -6.18 75.59 -15.83
N LYS A 101 -4.97 75.84 -15.33
CA LYS A 101 -4.14 74.89 -14.59
C LYS A 101 -4.92 74.33 -13.39
N LYS A 102 -5.59 73.18 -13.57
CA LYS A 102 -5.80 72.24 -12.46
C LYS A 102 -4.41 71.87 -11.96
N LYS A 103 -4.11 72.16 -10.68
CA LYS A 103 -2.93 71.64 -9.99
C LYS A 103 -2.91 70.13 -10.23
N ASN A 104 -2.03 69.65 -11.10
CA ASN A 104 -1.65 68.25 -11.14
C ASN A 104 -0.98 67.97 -9.80
N LYS A 105 -1.77 67.49 -8.83
CA LYS A 105 -1.28 66.69 -7.72
C LYS A 105 -0.83 65.34 -8.30
N ASN A 106 0.18 65.34 -9.16
CA ASN A 106 1.07 64.19 -9.21
C ASN A 106 1.96 64.37 -7.99
N ASP A 107 1.41 63.97 -6.85
CA ASP A 107 2.10 63.97 -5.58
C ASP A 107 3.36 63.10 -5.78
N THR A 108 4.52 63.74 -5.79
CA THR A 108 5.80 63.05 -5.89
C THR A 108 5.96 62.02 -4.77
N ALA A 109 5.25 62.24 -3.65
CA ALA A 109 5.10 61.30 -2.56
C ALA A 109 4.38 60.00 -2.98
N ASP A 110 3.30 60.06 -3.75
CA ASP A 110 2.56 58.86 -4.17
C ASP A 110 3.37 58.03 -5.17
N HIS A 111 4.12 58.70 -6.06
CA HIS A 111 5.02 58.04 -6.99
C HIS A 111 6.20 57.39 -6.27
N GLN A 112 6.77 58.08 -5.27
CA GLN A 112 7.86 57.53 -4.47
C GLN A 112 7.37 56.35 -3.60
N GLN A 113 6.18 56.43 -3.01
CA GLN A 113 5.58 55.32 -2.24
C GLN A 113 5.31 54.10 -3.12
N LEU A 114 4.92 54.30 -4.38
CA LEU A 114 4.76 53.20 -5.34
C LEU A 114 6.11 52.55 -5.67
N ILE A 115 7.15 53.34 -5.93
CA ILE A 115 8.51 52.85 -6.16
C ILE A 115 9.03 52.11 -4.92
N ASP A 116 8.82 52.65 -3.72
CA ASP A 116 9.24 52.03 -2.47
C ASP A 116 8.49 50.72 -2.21
N ARG A 117 7.22 50.60 -2.62
CA ARG A 117 6.44 49.34 -2.56
C ARG A 117 6.93 48.30 -3.57
N LEU A 118 7.30 48.73 -4.77
CA LEU A 118 7.79 47.86 -5.84
C LEU A 118 9.24 47.41 -5.62
N ASN A 119 10.04 48.22 -4.91
CA ASN A 119 11.42 47.91 -4.53
C ASN A 119 11.54 47.10 -3.23
N LYS A 120 10.41 46.79 -2.55
CA LYS A 120 10.46 45.80 -1.47
C LYS A 120 10.87 44.46 -2.06
N PRO A 121 11.84 43.75 -1.47
CA PRO A 121 12.15 42.40 -1.90
C PRO A 121 10.84 41.60 -1.88
N PRO A 122 10.56 40.79 -2.91
CA PRO A 122 9.32 40.03 -2.99
C PRO A 122 9.16 39.23 -1.70
N HIS A 123 7.94 39.21 -1.16
CA HIS A 123 7.63 38.32 -0.05
C HIS A 123 7.67 36.89 -0.60
N VAL A 124 8.82 36.25 -0.48
CA VAL A 124 9.00 34.84 -0.85
C VAL A 124 8.42 34.02 0.29
N ILE A 125 7.21 33.50 0.09
CA ILE A 125 6.69 32.41 0.92
C ILE A 125 7.44 31.16 0.44
N GLU A 126 8.25 30.57 1.33
CA GLU A 126 8.96 29.33 1.02
C GLU A 126 7.93 28.22 0.80
N PHE A 127 7.88 27.66 -0.40
CA PHE A 127 7.04 26.51 -0.70
C PHE A 127 7.64 25.28 0.00
N GLN A 128 6.98 24.86 1.08
CA GLN A 128 7.41 23.72 1.88
C GLN A 128 6.95 22.37 1.30
N GLY A 129 6.16 22.37 0.22
CA GLY A 129 5.54 21.18 -0.37
C GLY A 129 4.02 21.18 -0.28
N VAL A 130 3.39 20.22 -0.97
CA VAL A 130 1.94 19.97 -0.91
C VAL A 130 1.59 19.23 0.40
N ILE A 131 0.40 19.43 0.94
CA ILE A 131 -0.06 18.70 2.12
C ILE A 131 -0.32 17.24 1.72
N LEU A 132 0.27 16.28 2.43
CA LEU A 132 -0.13 14.86 2.33
C LEU A 132 -1.39 14.63 3.17
N ASP A 133 -2.54 15.02 2.61
CA ASP A 133 -3.84 14.90 3.26
C ASP A 133 -4.40 13.47 3.16
N ARG A 134 -5.62 13.30 3.68
CA ARG A 134 -6.33 12.02 3.70
C ARG A 134 -6.50 11.45 2.29
N ASN A 135 -6.96 12.25 1.33
CA ASN A 135 -7.26 11.77 -0.01
C ASN A 135 -5.99 11.33 -0.74
N GLU A 136 -4.90 12.09 -0.61
CA GLU A 136 -3.60 11.71 -1.17
C GLU A 136 -3.08 10.40 -0.59
N ARG A 137 -3.27 10.16 0.72
CA ARG A 137 -2.88 8.90 1.38
C ARG A 137 -3.68 7.72 0.84
N LEU A 138 -5.00 7.87 0.71
CA LEU A 138 -5.87 6.82 0.17
C LEU A 138 -5.51 6.50 -1.29
N GLN A 139 -5.21 7.52 -2.10
CA GLN A 139 -4.78 7.33 -3.50
C GLN A 139 -3.43 6.61 -3.59
N ILE A 140 -2.46 6.98 -2.77
CA ILE A 140 -1.17 6.27 -2.72
C ILE A 140 -1.37 4.81 -2.31
N ILE A 141 -2.26 4.51 -1.35
CA ILE A 141 -2.60 3.13 -1.01
C ILE A 141 -3.27 2.40 -2.19
N ALA A 142 -4.19 3.05 -2.91
CA ALA A 142 -4.86 2.46 -4.07
C ALA A 142 -3.84 2.10 -5.18
N ALA A 143 -2.85 2.96 -5.42
CA ALA A 143 -1.72 2.67 -6.32
C ALA A 143 -0.90 1.45 -5.87
N ILE A 144 -0.64 1.32 -4.56
CA ILE A 144 0.02 0.14 -4.00
C ILE A 144 -0.82 -1.12 -4.19
N ALA A 145 -2.14 -1.01 -4.06
CA ALA A 145 -3.05 -2.14 -4.18
C ALA A 145 -2.95 -2.84 -5.54
N LEU A 146 -2.71 -2.09 -6.62
CA LEU A 146 -2.45 -2.63 -7.95
C LEU A 146 -1.22 -3.55 -8.00
N CYS A 147 -0.21 -3.28 -7.17
CA CYS A 147 0.99 -4.10 -7.06
C CYS A 147 0.76 -5.38 -6.25
N GLU A 148 -0.08 -5.30 -5.22
CA GLU A 148 -0.26 -6.38 -4.24
C GLU A 148 -1.37 -7.37 -4.63
N SER A 149 -2.42 -6.86 -5.28
CA SER A 149 -3.70 -7.54 -5.45
C SER A 149 -4.16 -7.66 -6.91
N GLY A 150 -3.46 -7.00 -7.84
CA GLY A 150 -3.75 -7.08 -9.28
C GLY A 150 -4.79 -6.06 -9.75
N HIS A 151 -5.57 -6.42 -10.77
CA HIS A 151 -6.37 -5.45 -11.54
C HIS A 151 -7.64 -4.96 -10.82
N ASP A 152 -8.33 -5.83 -10.07
CA ASP A 152 -9.44 -5.45 -9.19
C ASP A 152 -9.00 -5.69 -7.73
N PRO A 153 -8.35 -4.70 -7.10
CA PRO A 153 -7.70 -4.92 -5.82
C PRO A 153 -8.68 -5.10 -4.66
N PHE A 154 -9.90 -4.56 -4.72
CA PHE A 154 -10.88 -4.62 -3.64
C PHE A 154 -11.61 -5.95 -3.56
N THR A 155 -11.67 -6.70 -4.66
CA THR A 155 -12.24 -8.06 -4.68
C THR A 155 -11.17 -9.14 -4.63
N ALA A 156 -9.89 -8.76 -4.61
CA ALA A 156 -8.78 -9.69 -4.70
C ALA A 156 -8.77 -10.70 -3.55
N GLU A 157 -8.72 -11.98 -3.89
CA GLU A 157 -8.72 -13.07 -2.93
C GLU A 157 -7.56 -14.04 -3.20
N ASN A 158 -6.92 -14.49 -2.11
CA ASN A 158 -6.08 -15.67 -2.09
C ASN A 158 -6.83 -16.76 -1.33
N ARG A 159 -7.26 -17.79 -2.07
CA ARG A 159 -8.00 -18.94 -1.55
C ARG A 159 -7.06 -20.01 -1.00
N ASP A 160 -6.27 -19.63 0.01
CA ASP A 160 -5.29 -20.49 0.68
C ASP A 160 -4.29 -21.17 -0.27
N THR A 161 -3.92 -20.47 -1.35
CA THR A 161 -3.04 -21.04 -2.39
C THR A 161 -1.64 -21.40 -1.87
N GLU A 162 -1.20 -20.76 -0.80
CA GLU A 162 0.09 -21.04 -0.14
C GLU A 162 0.13 -22.44 0.46
N PHE A 163 -0.99 -22.93 0.99
CA PHE A 163 -1.09 -24.31 1.47
C PHE A 163 -0.94 -25.30 0.30
N HIS A 164 -1.46 -24.97 -0.88
CA HIS A 164 -1.33 -25.83 -2.06
C HIS A 164 0.04 -25.74 -2.75
N ALA A 165 0.84 -24.73 -2.42
CA ALA A 165 2.18 -24.53 -2.97
C ALA A 165 3.22 -25.49 -2.37
N GLN A 166 4.22 -25.85 -3.16
CA GLN A 166 5.33 -26.68 -2.68
C GLN A 166 6.16 -25.94 -1.62
N PRO A 167 6.62 -26.64 -0.56
CA PRO A 167 7.59 -26.08 0.36
C PRO A 167 8.84 -25.58 -0.38
N SER A 168 9.37 -24.44 0.07
CA SER A 168 10.57 -23.83 -0.51
C SER A 168 11.28 -22.96 0.53
N PRO A 169 12.51 -22.47 0.27
CA PRO A 169 13.20 -21.56 1.19
C PRO A 169 12.41 -20.28 1.51
N SER A 170 11.63 -19.78 0.55
CA SER A 170 10.78 -18.59 0.65
C SER A 170 9.38 -18.89 1.23
N LEU A 171 8.91 -20.13 1.13
CA LEU A 171 7.63 -20.59 1.66
C LEU A 171 7.80 -21.90 2.45
N SER A 172 8.38 -21.79 3.65
CA SER A 172 8.73 -22.96 4.48
C SER A 172 7.52 -23.76 4.98
N TYR A 173 6.32 -23.18 4.93
CA TYR A 173 5.09 -23.75 5.48
C TYR A 173 4.10 -24.21 4.40
N GLY A 174 4.48 -24.21 3.12
CA GLY A 174 3.66 -24.76 2.04
C GLY A 174 3.28 -26.22 2.34
N ARG A 175 2.05 -26.63 2.03
CA ARG A 175 1.46 -27.95 2.36
C ARG A 175 1.45 -28.33 3.83
N LEU A 176 1.77 -27.40 4.74
CA LEU A 176 1.80 -27.64 6.18
C LEU A 176 0.77 -26.80 6.90
N VAL A 177 0.73 -25.50 6.61
CA VAL A 177 -0.06 -24.53 7.35
C VAL A 177 -1.11 -23.93 6.43
N HIS A 178 -2.37 -23.97 6.87
CA HIS A 178 -3.42 -23.17 6.26
C HIS A 178 -3.34 -21.74 6.80
N ILE A 179 -3.18 -20.78 5.90
CA ILE A 179 -3.29 -19.36 6.25
C ILE A 179 -4.73 -18.84 6.08
N GLY A 180 -5.56 -19.64 5.41
CA GLY A 180 -6.95 -19.38 5.12
C GLY A 180 -7.13 -18.32 4.04
N LEU A 181 -8.27 -17.63 4.08
CA LEU A 181 -8.56 -16.57 3.13
C LEU A 181 -7.62 -15.37 3.36
N SER A 182 -7.00 -14.87 2.29
CA SER A 182 -6.47 -13.50 2.26
C SER A 182 -7.35 -12.67 1.33
N TYR A 183 -7.74 -11.48 1.75
CA TYR A 183 -8.74 -10.69 1.04
C TYR A 183 -8.34 -9.22 0.95
N GLY A 184 -8.72 -8.57 -0.14
CA GLY A 184 -8.67 -7.12 -0.31
C GLY A 184 -7.32 -6.56 -0.77
N ILE A 185 -7.23 -5.24 -0.75
CA ILE A 185 -6.19 -4.43 -1.42
C ILE A 185 -4.74 -4.79 -1.06
N ILE A 186 -4.51 -5.28 0.17
CA ILE A 186 -3.20 -5.69 0.68
C ILE A 186 -3.22 -7.12 1.24
N GLN A 187 -4.22 -7.91 0.85
CA GLN A 187 -4.34 -9.32 1.20
C GLN A 187 -4.39 -9.56 2.71
N PHE A 188 -5.35 -8.93 3.39
CA PHE A 188 -5.58 -9.10 4.82
C PHE A 188 -5.88 -10.58 5.13
N THR A 189 -4.96 -11.25 5.84
CA THR A 189 -5.05 -12.70 6.05
C THR A 189 -5.91 -13.08 7.24
N GLN A 190 -6.66 -14.16 7.10
CA GLN A 190 -7.45 -14.80 8.16
C GLN A 190 -6.54 -15.27 9.31
N ASP A 191 -5.47 -16.01 9.01
CA ASP A 191 -4.60 -16.58 10.05
C ASP A 191 -3.87 -15.52 10.89
N SER A 192 -3.54 -14.35 10.33
CA SER A 192 -2.91 -13.24 11.10
C SER A 192 -3.94 -12.45 11.94
N GLY A 193 -5.22 -12.59 11.61
CA GLY A 193 -6.32 -11.79 12.13
C GLY A 193 -6.42 -10.39 11.55
N GLY A 194 -5.61 -10.07 10.53
CA GLY A 194 -5.77 -8.86 9.74
C GLY A 194 -7.18 -8.79 9.13
N LEU A 195 -7.66 -9.91 8.58
CA LEU A 195 -9.02 -9.99 8.03
C LEU A 195 -10.09 -9.65 9.06
N GLY A 196 -9.97 -10.16 10.28
CA GLY A 196 -10.97 -9.89 11.33
C GLY A 196 -11.02 -8.42 11.75
N LYS A 197 -9.86 -7.76 11.83
CA LYS A 197 -9.79 -6.32 12.09
C LYS A 197 -10.43 -5.50 10.97
N LEU A 198 -10.23 -5.91 9.71
CA LEU A 198 -10.89 -5.28 8.56
C LEU A 198 -12.41 -5.44 8.65
N LEU A 199 -12.90 -6.65 8.90
CA LEU A 199 -14.34 -6.91 9.02
C LEU A 199 -14.98 -6.09 10.14
N GLN A 200 -14.30 -5.92 11.27
CA GLN A 200 -14.76 -5.03 12.35
C GLN A 200 -14.89 -3.57 11.88
N ARG A 201 -13.96 -3.07 11.07
CA ARG A 201 -14.04 -1.72 10.48
C ARG A 201 -15.19 -1.60 9.50
N MET A 202 -15.41 -2.61 8.65
CA MET A 202 -16.54 -2.63 7.72
C MET A 202 -17.89 -2.57 8.46
N VAL A 203 -18.04 -3.30 9.57
CA VAL A 203 -19.23 -3.20 10.44
C VAL A 203 -19.39 -1.81 11.03
N GLN A 204 -18.29 -1.18 11.46
CA GLN A 204 -18.32 0.17 12.03
C GLN A 204 -18.71 1.23 10.98
N LYS A 205 -18.29 1.04 9.72
CA LYS A 205 -18.62 1.91 8.59
C LYS A 205 -20.08 1.78 8.17
N ASP A 206 -20.56 0.55 7.95
CA ASP A 206 -21.95 0.28 7.59
C ASP A 206 -22.42 -1.09 8.07
N SER A 207 -22.94 -1.14 9.30
CA SER A 207 -23.42 -2.39 9.90
C SER A 207 -24.62 -3.00 9.15
N ALA A 208 -25.46 -2.17 8.52
CA ALA A 208 -26.65 -2.65 7.82
C ALA A 208 -26.26 -3.36 6.52
N LYS A 209 -25.39 -2.70 5.73
CA LYS A 209 -24.85 -3.32 4.52
C LYS A 209 -23.98 -4.53 4.83
N PHE A 210 -23.25 -4.52 5.96
CA PHE A 210 -22.45 -5.67 6.37
C PHE A 210 -23.32 -6.89 6.67
N ALA A 211 -24.43 -6.72 7.39
CA ALA A 211 -25.38 -7.79 7.64
C ALA A 211 -26.08 -8.27 6.36
N GLU A 212 -26.36 -7.38 5.41
CA GLU A 212 -26.89 -7.72 4.09
C GLU A 212 -25.92 -8.61 3.30
N VAL A 213 -24.64 -8.23 3.24
CA VAL A 213 -23.61 -8.95 2.48
C VAL A 213 -23.23 -10.27 3.15
N PHE A 214 -22.94 -10.25 4.46
CA PHE A 214 -22.38 -11.41 5.17
C PHE A 214 -23.43 -12.31 5.84
N GLY A 215 -24.71 -11.97 5.77
CA GLY A 215 -25.82 -12.80 6.26
C GLY A 215 -25.90 -12.91 7.79
N ASP A 216 -26.81 -13.75 8.29
CA ASP A 216 -27.16 -13.81 9.72
C ASP A 216 -26.07 -14.35 10.64
N ASN A 217 -25.03 -14.99 10.10
CA ASN A 217 -23.90 -15.54 10.86
C ASN A 217 -22.63 -14.69 10.83
N TYR A 218 -22.74 -13.41 10.46
CA TYR A 218 -21.59 -12.50 10.36
C TYR A 218 -20.82 -12.33 11.69
N ALA A 219 -21.48 -12.53 12.85
CA ALA A 219 -20.85 -12.44 14.15
C ALA A 219 -19.86 -13.58 14.43
N GLU A 220 -20.20 -14.80 13.98
CA GLU A 220 -19.27 -15.95 14.05
C GLU A 220 -18.10 -15.72 13.08
N LEU A 221 -18.33 -15.14 11.90
CA LEU A 221 -17.28 -14.73 10.96
C LEU A 221 -16.26 -13.77 11.60
N ILE A 222 -16.73 -12.73 12.29
CA ILE A 222 -15.85 -11.78 13.00
C ILE A 222 -15.09 -12.49 14.11
N THR A 223 -15.76 -13.34 14.89
CA THR A 223 -15.12 -14.10 15.99
C THR A 223 -14.03 -15.01 15.46
N LEU A 224 -14.34 -15.81 14.43
CA LEU A 224 -13.39 -16.68 13.73
C LEU A 224 -12.16 -15.90 13.28
N THR A 225 -12.34 -14.76 12.61
CA THR A 225 -11.24 -14.02 11.98
C THR A 225 -10.47 -13.12 12.95
N THR A 226 -10.97 -12.85 14.15
CA THR A 226 -10.31 -11.99 15.16
C THR A 226 -9.62 -12.80 16.24
N THR A 227 -10.39 -13.53 17.04
CA THR A 227 -9.92 -14.32 18.20
C THR A 227 -9.79 -15.80 17.88
N GLY A 228 -10.51 -16.28 16.85
CA GLY A 228 -10.64 -17.69 16.53
C GLY A 228 -11.81 -18.35 17.27
N VAL A 229 -12.17 -19.54 16.80
CA VAL A 229 -13.13 -20.43 17.44
C VAL A 229 -12.42 -21.52 18.23
N ASP A 230 -13.06 -22.03 19.28
CA ASP A 230 -12.47 -23.09 20.08
C ASP A 230 -12.45 -24.42 19.32
N VAL A 231 -11.28 -25.04 19.26
CA VAL A 231 -11.06 -26.32 18.60
C VAL A 231 -10.31 -27.23 19.55
N SER A 232 -10.79 -28.47 19.69
CA SER A 232 -10.15 -29.47 20.54
C SER A 232 -8.68 -29.68 20.13
N ASN A 233 -7.77 -29.60 21.09
CA ASN A 233 -6.32 -29.74 20.91
C ASN A 233 -5.64 -28.65 20.06
N VAL A 234 -6.26 -27.48 19.88
CA VAL A 234 -5.63 -26.32 19.23
C VAL A 234 -5.63 -25.14 20.20
N ASP A 235 -4.48 -24.85 20.80
CA ASP A 235 -4.31 -23.76 21.78
C ASP A 235 -3.75 -22.46 21.16
N TYR A 236 -3.43 -22.47 19.87
CA TYR A 236 -2.86 -21.35 19.14
C TYR A 236 -3.90 -20.66 18.23
N ALA A 237 -3.86 -19.32 18.19
CA ALA A 237 -4.73 -18.54 17.32
C ALA A 237 -4.32 -18.62 15.84
N SER A 238 -3.01 -18.58 15.59
CA SER A 238 -2.41 -18.59 14.25
C SER A 238 -1.62 -19.89 14.04
N GLY A 239 -1.95 -20.61 12.96
CA GLY A 239 -1.21 -21.78 12.53
C GLY A 239 0.21 -21.42 12.10
N GLN A 240 0.39 -20.27 11.45
CA GLN A 240 1.73 -19.81 11.03
C GLN A 240 2.62 -19.48 12.24
N ALA A 241 2.09 -18.82 13.27
CA ALA A 241 2.81 -18.55 14.51
C ALA A 241 3.20 -19.84 15.22
N HIS A 242 2.29 -20.83 15.26
CA HIS A 242 2.58 -22.14 15.81
C HIS A 242 3.69 -22.85 15.04
N TRP A 243 3.61 -22.91 13.71
CA TRP A 243 4.68 -23.45 12.87
C TRP A 243 6.04 -22.80 13.16
N ASN A 244 6.08 -21.47 13.24
CA ASN A 244 7.31 -20.75 13.55
C ASN A 244 7.91 -21.14 14.91
N SER A 245 7.09 -21.55 15.88
CA SER A 245 7.54 -22.02 17.18
C SER A 245 8.10 -23.45 17.17
N ILE A 246 7.64 -24.31 16.26
CA ILE A 246 8.02 -25.74 16.22
C ILE A 246 8.93 -26.13 15.06
N ARG A 247 9.10 -25.29 14.03
CA ARG A 247 9.80 -25.65 12.77
C ARG A 247 11.26 -26.10 12.92
N HIS A 248 11.88 -25.76 14.04
CA HIS A 248 13.25 -26.17 14.37
C HIS A 248 13.32 -27.31 15.41
N ALA A 249 12.17 -27.78 15.90
CA ALA A 249 12.04 -28.93 16.79
C ALA A 249 11.92 -30.24 15.99
N SER A 250 12.04 -31.38 16.68
CA SER A 250 11.87 -32.71 16.09
C SER A 250 10.50 -32.90 15.44
N GLU A 251 9.44 -32.35 16.07
CA GLU A 251 8.09 -32.36 15.54
C GLU A 251 7.98 -31.58 14.23
N GLY A 252 8.42 -30.32 14.20
CA GLY A 252 8.38 -29.52 12.97
C GLY A 252 9.23 -30.10 11.85
N THR A 253 10.37 -30.70 12.19
CA THR A 253 11.23 -31.41 11.21
C THR A 253 10.51 -32.62 10.62
N HIS A 254 9.78 -33.38 11.45
CA HIS A 254 8.98 -34.52 11.00
C HIS A 254 7.82 -34.09 10.09
N LEU A 255 7.08 -33.04 10.46
CA LEU A 255 5.99 -32.51 9.63
C LEU A 255 6.52 -32.01 8.28
N ALA A 256 7.61 -31.22 8.26
CA ALA A 256 8.24 -30.77 7.02
C ALA A 256 8.66 -31.93 6.11
N TYR A 257 9.21 -33.00 6.70
CA TYR A 257 9.54 -34.20 5.95
C TYR A 257 8.28 -34.82 5.30
N LEU A 258 7.19 -34.97 6.05
CA LEU A 258 5.94 -35.54 5.51
C LEU A 258 5.34 -34.68 4.38
N ALA A 259 5.33 -33.36 4.54
CA ALA A 259 4.82 -32.44 3.52
C ALA A 259 5.66 -32.47 2.25
N ALA A 260 6.99 -32.46 2.36
CA ALA A 260 7.91 -32.53 1.23
C ALA A 260 7.78 -33.86 0.44
N HIS A 261 7.32 -34.94 1.08
CA HIS A 261 7.11 -36.24 0.47
C HIS A 261 5.64 -36.52 0.09
N HIS A 262 4.75 -35.53 0.15
CA HIS A 262 3.32 -35.70 -0.16
C HIS A 262 2.62 -36.80 0.67
N THR A 263 3.05 -36.98 1.91
CA THR A 263 2.56 -38.02 2.84
C THR A 263 1.99 -37.45 4.14
N LEU A 264 1.85 -36.12 4.23
CA LEU A 264 1.25 -35.46 5.40
C LEU A 264 -0.24 -35.87 5.50
N PRO A 265 -0.67 -36.50 6.59
CA PRO A 265 -2.08 -36.75 6.84
C PRO A 265 -2.85 -35.45 7.06
N VAL A 266 -4.11 -35.38 6.63
CA VAL A 266 -4.99 -34.22 6.88
C VAL A 266 -5.08 -33.86 8.36
N SER A 267 -5.07 -34.86 9.24
CA SER A 267 -5.06 -34.64 10.71
C SER A 267 -3.77 -34.00 11.25
N SER A 268 -2.74 -33.87 10.42
CA SER A 268 -1.45 -33.28 10.75
C SER A 268 -1.22 -31.95 10.02
N GLU A 269 -2.18 -31.48 9.23
CA GLU A 269 -2.21 -30.12 8.71
C GLU A 269 -2.39 -29.14 9.87
N ILE A 270 -1.64 -28.05 9.85
CA ILE A 270 -1.67 -27.02 10.89
C ILE A 270 -2.74 -26.00 10.53
N ARG A 271 -3.78 -25.93 11.36
CA ARG A 271 -4.85 -24.93 11.31
C ARG A 271 -4.95 -24.20 12.65
N GLY A 272 -4.82 -22.87 12.63
CA GLY A 272 -5.05 -22.07 13.83
C GLY A 272 -6.53 -22.00 14.21
N ARG A 273 -6.84 -21.52 15.42
CA ARG A 273 -8.23 -21.24 15.82
C ARG A 273 -8.93 -20.24 14.90
N ARG A 274 -8.17 -19.39 14.19
CA ARG A 274 -8.71 -18.45 13.21
C ARG A 274 -9.01 -19.04 11.84
N VAL A 275 -8.49 -20.23 11.54
CA VAL A 275 -8.62 -20.88 10.23
C VAL A 275 -9.42 -22.16 10.40
N GLN A 276 -10.74 -22.02 10.49
CA GLN A 276 -11.68 -23.11 10.72
C GLN A 276 -12.95 -22.90 9.89
N PRO A 277 -13.62 -23.99 9.49
CA PRO A 277 -14.89 -23.87 8.80
C PRO A 277 -15.99 -23.44 9.77
N ILE A 278 -16.81 -22.48 9.35
CA ILE A 278 -17.98 -21.98 10.10
C ILE A 278 -19.25 -22.05 9.25
N ALA A 279 -20.41 -22.07 9.91
CA ALA A 279 -21.67 -22.17 9.20
C ALA A 279 -21.91 -20.92 8.33
N VAL A 280 -22.40 -21.08 7.11
CA VAL A 280 -22.68 -19.92 6.23
C VAL A 280 -23.85 -19.08 6.77
N ASN A 281 -24.88 -19.76 7.27
CA ASN A 281 -26.00 -19.16 7.99
C ASN A 281 -26.13 -19.87 9.34
N VAL A 282 -26.83 -19.27 10.29
CA VAL A 282 -26.99 -19.87 11.63
C VAL A 282 -27.58 -21.27 11.52
N GLY A 283 -26.85 -22.29 12.02
CA GLY A 283 -27.24 -23.70 11.96
C GLY A 283 -27.07 -24.39 10.60
N GLY A 284 -26.48 -23.70 9.61
CA GLY A 284 -26.22 -24.23 8.27
C GLY A 284 -24.96 -25.10 8.16
N LEU A 285 -24.64 -25.48 6.92
CA LEU A 285 -23.42 -26.23 6.60
C LEU A 285 -22.18 -25.37 6.87
N LYS A 286 -21.16 -25.98 7.50
CA LYS A 286 -19.86 -25.35 7.73
C LYS A 286 -19.00 -25.37 6.47
N GLN A 287 -18.38 -24.25 6.15
CA GLN A 287 -17.50 -24.06 5.00
C GLN A 287 -16.27 -23.25 5.43
N ASP A 288 -15.13 -23.54 4.81
CA ASP A 288 -13.96 -22.65 4.89
C ASP A 288 -14.28 -21.32 4.18
N LEU A 289 -13.65 -20.22 4.62
CA LEU A 289 -14.00 -18.88 4.12
C LEU A 289 -13.67 -18.66 2.63
N TRP A 290 -12.73 -19.44 2.10
CA TRP A 290 -12.32 -19.40 0.69
C TRP A 290 -13.15 -20.32 -0.21
N GLU A 291 -14.23 -20.90 0.30
CA GLU A 291 -15.11 -21.80 -0.43
C GLU A 291 -16.56 -21.29 -0.49
N GLY A 292 -17.29 -21.80 -1.49
CA GLY A 292 -18.74 -21.73 -1.56
C GLY A 292 -19.32 -20.32 -1.39
N GLN A 293 -20.26 -20.19 -0.46
CA GLN A 293 -21.00 -18.93 -0.26
C GLN A 293 -20.17 -17.87 0.46
N TRP A 294 -19.20 -18.25 1.29
CA TRP A 294 -18.32 -17.26 1.93
C TRP A 294 -17.46 -16.54 0.91
N ALA A 295 -16.81 -17.26 0.00
CA ALA A 295 -16.02 -16.66 -1.07
C ALA A 295 -16.84 -15.67 -1.91
N ALA A 296 -18.07 -16.04 -2.28
CA ALA A 296 -18.97 -15.14 -3.02
C ALA A 296 -19.31 -13.86 -2.23
N ARG A 297 -19.52 -13.94 -0.91
CA ARG A 297 -19.79 -12.78 -0.06
C ARG A 297 -18.61 -11.81 0.02
N PHE A 298 -17.38 -12.31 0.02
CA PHE A 298 -16.19 -11.45 -0.04
C PHE A 298 -16.05 -10.73 -1.38
N VAL A 299 -16.38 -11.40 -2.49
CA VAL A 299 -16.44 -10.74 -3.81
C VAL A 299 -17.51 -9.64 -3.84
N GLU A 300 -18.69 -9.86 -3.26
CA GLU A 300 -19.72 -8.82 -3.15
C GLU A 300 -19.31 -7.68 -2.20
N ALA A 301 -18.61 -7.99 -1.11
CA ALA A 301 -18.10 -7.00 -0.18
C ALA A 301 -17.14 -6.01 -0.87
N GLY A 302 -16.30 -6.52 -1.78
CA GLY A 302 -15.35 -5.67 -2.53
C GLY A 302 -16.00 -4.67 -3.48
N LYS A 303 -17.32 -4.76 -3.71
CA LYS A 303 -18.10 -3.82 -4.53
C LYS A 303 -18.81 -2.73 -3.71
N VAL A 304 -18.67 -2.75 -2.39
CA VAL A 304 -19.34 -1.79 -1.50
C VAL A 304 -18.37 -0.66 -1.17
N ASP A 305 -18.67 0.57 -1.60
CA ASP A 305 -17.81 1.76 -1.40
C ASP A 305 -17.35 1.95 0.05
N ALA A 306 -18.26 1.78 1.02
CA ALA A 306 -17.94 1.90 2.44
C ALA A 306 -16.91 0.85 2.92
N PHE A 307 -16.87 -0.32 2.28
CA PHE A 307 -15.92 -1.39 2.59
C PHE A 307 -14.58 -1.17 1.90
N GLN A 308 -14.60 -0.70 0.65
CA GLN A 308 -13.40 -0.25 -0.06
C GLN A 308 -12.68 0.86 0.72
N GLU A 309 -13.43 1.84 1.23
CA GLU A 309 -12.86 2.90 2.07
C GLU A 309 -12.27 2.33 3.38
N ALA A 310 -12.96 1.38 4.03
CA ALA A 310 -12.46 0.72 5.24
C ALA A 310 -11.13 -0.02 5.00
N GLU A 311 -10.97 -0.64 3.84
CA GLU A 311 -9.72 -1.27 3.41
C GLU A 311 -8.58 -0.24 3.28
N LEU A 312 -8.84 0.86 2.56
CA LEU A 312 -7.84 1.92 2.33
C LEU A 312 -7.40 2.56 3.64
N GLU A 313 -8.36 2.96 4.50
CA GLU A 313 -8.08 3.55 5.82
C GLU A 313 -7.25 2.61 6.69
N PHE A 314 -7.60 1.31 6.71
CA PHE A 314 -6.84 0.34 7.47
C PHE A 314 -5.41 0.21 6.94
N ALA A 315 -5.21 0.24 5.62
CA ALA A 315 -3.86 0.21 5.04
C ALA A 315 -3.06 1.49 5.37
N VAL A 316 -3.68 2.67 5.35
CA VAL A 316 -3.05 3.93 5.76
C VAL A 316 -2.59 3.86 7.21
N GLU A 317 -3.50 3.53 8.12
CA GLU A 317 -3.21 3.52 9.56
C GLU A 317 -2.21 2.43 9.95
N GLY A 318 -2.37 1.22 9.41
CA GLY A 318 -1.57 0.06 9.78
C GLY A 318 -0.18 0.03 9.16
N TYR A 319 0.01 0.67 7.99
CA TYR A 319 1.23 0.49 7.20
C TYR A 319 1.85 1.80 6.73
N MET A 320 1.07 2.70 6.12
CA MET A 320 1.61 3.99 5.66
C MET A 320 2.09 4.84 6.82
N ASN A 321 1.25 5.06 7.83
CA ASN A 321 1.58 5.91 8.98
C ASN A 321 2.88 5.50 9.69
N PRO A 322 3.09 4.21 10.03
CA PRO A 322 4.37 3.74 10.54
C PRO A 322 5.55 3.95 9.58
N ALA A 323 5.31 3.81 8.26
CA ALA A 323 6.32 4.01 7.23
C ALA A 323 6.71 5.49 7.06
N LEU A 324 5.79 6.43 7.24
CA LEU A 324 6.02 7.86 7.05
C LEU A 324 7.10 8.42 7.98
N LYS A 325 7.31 7.84 9.18
CA LYS A 325 8.46 8.20 10.02
C LYS A 325 9.78 7.98 9.28
N PHE A 326 9.94 6.84 8.62
CA PHE A 326 11.13 6.57 7.83
C PHE A 326 11.25 7.51 6.64
N CYS A 327 10.12 7.79 5.96
CA CYS A 327 10.09 8.75 4.86
C CYS A 327 10.58 10.13 5.32
N LYS A 328 10.09 10.62 6.46
CA LYS A 328 10.55 11.88 7.07
C LYS A 328 12.05 11.88 7.36
N ASP A 329 12.54 10.83 8.02
CA ASP A 329 13.95 10.72 8.42
C ASP A 329 14.90 10.67 7.20
N LYS A 330 14.42 10.20 6.04
CA LYS A 330 15.19 10.12 4.77
C LYS A 330 14.83 11.19 3.75
N ASN A 331 13.97 12.13 4.13
CA ASN A 331 13.42 13.16 3.25
C ASN A 331 12.79 12.61 1.96
N ILE A 332 12.10 11.46 2.07
CA ILE A 332 11.29 10.87 0.99
C ILE A 332 9.96 11.61 0.98
N ARG A 333 9.72 12.33 -0.11
CA ARG A 333 8.64 13.30 -0.26
C ARG A 333 7.83 13.12 -1.53
N SER A 334 8.30 12.33 -2.49
CA SER A 334 7.48 11.97 -3.64
C SER A 334 6.46 10.91 -3.27
N ALA A 335 5.29 10.96 -3.88
CA ALA A 335 4.28 9.93 -3.74
C ALA A 335 4.80 8.54 -4.17
N LEU A 336 5.61 8.46 -5.23
CA LEU A 336 6.29 7.23 -5.67
C LEU A 336 7.20 6.64 -4.58
N GLY A 337 8.02 7.49 -3.96
CA GLY A 337 8.92 7.08 -2.88
C GLY A 337 8.16 6.59 -1.65
N ILE A 338 7.10 7.31 -1.25
CA ILE A 338 6.20 6.91 -0.16
C ILE A 338 5.49 5.59 -0.49
N ALA A 339 4.98 5.44 -1.72
CA ALA A 339 4.31 4.24 -2.19
C ALA A 339 5.23 3.03 -2.09
N PHE A 340 6.45 3.14 -2.62
CA PHE A 340 7.43 2.06 -2.60
C PHE A 340 7.80 1.64 -1.17
N VAL A 341 8.06 2.61 -0.28
CA VAL A 341 8.39 2.34 1.13
C VAL A 341 7.21 1.69 1.87
N THR A 342 6.01 2.21 1.66
CA THR A 342 4.78 1.69 2.29
C THR A 342 4.48 0.27 1.82
N ALA A 343 4.62 0.01 0.53
CA ALA A 343 4.45 -1.33 -0.03
C ALA A 343 5.53 -2.32 0.46
N CYS A 344 6.76 -1.85 0.70
CA CYS A 344 7.75 -2.66 1.42
C CYS A 344 7.27 -2.99 2.84
N ALA A 345 6.69 -2.03 3.56
CA ALA A 345 6.17 -2.26 4.91
C ALA A 345 5.02 -3.29 4.93
N ILE A 346 4.08 -3.19 3.98
CA ILE A 346 2.97 -4.15 3.79
C ILE A 346 3.48 -5.58 3.65
N ARG A 347 4.56 -5.77 2.89
CA ARG A 347 5.15 -7.10 2.65
C ARG A 347 6.22 -7.52 3.64
N GLY A 348 6.54 -6.67 4.62
CA GLY A 348 7.66 -6.91 5.53
C GLY A 348 9.03 -6.92 4.83
N ALA A 349 9.11 -6.35 3.62
CA ALA A 349 10.35 -6.13 2.91
C ALA A 349 11.15 -4.98 3.56
N LYS A 350 12.46 -4.94 3.30
CA LYS A 350 13.34 -3.95 3.90
C LYS A 350 13.10 -2.57 3.28
N LYS A 351 12.45 -1.66 4.00
CA LYS A 351 12.29 -0.25 3.58
C LYS A 351 13.60 0.48 3.22
N MET A 352 14.74 0.01 3.71
CA MET A 352 16.07 0.52 3.36
C MET A 352 16.47 0.32 1.90
N LEU A 353 15.76 -0.53 1.13
CA LEU A 353 16.05 -0.80 -0.28
C LEU A 353 16.14 0.47 -1.12
N ILE A 354 15.24 1.45 -0.91
CA ILE A 354 15.28 2.72 -1.66
C ILE A 354 16.56 3.53 -1.38
N THR A 355 17.02 3.57 -0.12
CA THR A 355 18.27 4.26 0.24
C THR A 355 19.52 3.49 -0.19
N ALA A 356 19.45 2.16 -0.25
CA ALA A 356 20.51 1.31 -0.77
C ALA A 356 20.65 1.48 -2.29
N ALA A 357 19.53 1.56 -3.01
CA ALA A 357 19.49 1.89 -4.43
C ALA A 357 20.07 3.28 -4.70
N ALA A 358 19.68 4.29 -3.90
CA ALA A 358 20.23 5.64 -3.99
C ALA A 358 21.77 5.63 -3.89
N LYS A 359 22.33 4.89 -2.91
CA LYS A 359 23.77 4.70 -2.78
C LYS A 359 24.40 4.06 -4.03
N CYS A 360 23.76 3.06 -4.63
CA CYS A 360 24.25 2.39 -5.83
C CYS A 360 24.21 3.30 -7.08
N CYS A 361 23.26 4.23 -7.18
CA CYS A 361 23.15 5.15 -8.31
C CYS A 361 23.75 6.55 -8.07
N GLY A 362 24.49 6.73 -6.97
CA GLY A 362 25.20 7.97 -6.64
C GLY A 362 24.27 9.12 -6.20
N VAL A 363 23.09 8.79 -5.70
CA VAL A 363 22.09 9.74 -5.17
C VAL A 363 22.29 9.94 -3.66
N ALA A 364 22.19 11.19 -3.21
CA ALA A 364 22.35 11.54 -1.81
C ALA A 364 21.14 11.10 -0.97
N VAL A 365 21.39 10.72 0.29
CA VAL A 365 20.36 10.48 1.30
C VAL A 365 20.73 11.27 2.57
N PRO A 366 19.83 12.07 3.17
CA PRO A 366 18.42 12.30 2.79
C PRO A 366 18.25 12.82 1.36
N PHE A 367 17.17 12.40 0.69
CA PHE A 367 16.91 12.76 -0.71
C PHE A 367 16.74 14.28 -0.83
N VAL A 368 17.17 14.86 -1.96
CA VAL A 368 17.06 16.31 -2.19
C VAL A 368 15.96 16.69 -3.18
N SER A 369 15.48 15.73 -3.99
CA SER A 369 14.42 15.94 -4.98
C SER A 369 13.62 14.65 -5.24
N GLY A 370 12.44 14.81 -5.85
CA GLY A 370 11.62 13.68 -6.31
C GLY A 370 12.27 12.93 -7.48
N GLU A 371 13.07 13.60 -8.30
CA GLU A 371 13.86 12.95 -9.36
C GLU A 371 14.88 11.96 -8.77
N ASP A 372 15.52 12.32 -7.67
CA ASP A 372 16.47 11.46 -6.97
C ASP A 372 15.78 10.23 -6.35
N GLU A 373 14.59 10.42 -5.77
CA GLU A 373 13.75 9.30 -5.30
C GLU A 373 13.34 8.39 -6.45
N LYS A 374 12.86 8.97 -7.56
CA LYS A 374 12.49 8.24 -8.78
C LYS A 374 13.66 7.44 -9.34
N ARG A 375 14.85 8.04 -9.44
CA ARG A 375 16.07 7.35 -9.89
C ARG A 375 16.43 6.15 -9.01
N ALA A 376 16.22 6.24 -7.70
CA ALA A 376 16.43 5.12 -6.80
C ALA A 376 15.41 3.98 -7.04
N VAL A 377 14.14 4.31 -7.24
CA VAL A 377 13.09 3.32 -7.58
C VAL A 377 13.32 2.72 -8.97
N GLU A 378 13.70 3.51 -9.96
CA GLU A 378 14.11 3.05 -11.30
C GLU A 378 15.29 2.09 -11.20
N TYR A 379 16.30 2.37 -10.38
CA TYR A 379 17.42 1.46 -10.20
C TYR A 379 16.95 0.08 -9.71
N ILE A 380 16.01 0.02 -8.75
CA ILE A 380 15.41 -1.23 -8.27
C ILE A 380 14.62 -1.92 -9.39
N ALA A 381 13.83 -1.15 -10.16
CA ALA A 381 13.04 -1.67 -11.25
C ALA A 381 13.90 -2.23 -12.40
N HIS A 382 15.13 -1.74 -12.61
CA HIS A 382 16.03 -2.25 -13.66
C HIS A 382 16.81 -3.50 -13.26
N LEU A 383 16.71 -3.95 -12.00
CA LEU A 383 17.27 -5.23 -11.58
C LEU A 383 16.60 -6.38 -12.33
N ASP A 384 17.32 -7.48 -12.50
CA ASP A 384 16.83 -8.66 -13.19
C ASP A 384 16.02 -9.55 -12.22
N PRO A 385 14.69 -9.69 -12.37
CA PRO A 385 13.86 -10.47 -11.45
C PRO A 385 14.16 -11.98 -11.45
N THR A 386 15.01 -12.47 -12.37
CA THR A 386 15.40 -13.88 -12.50
C THR A 386 16.73 -14.21 -11.84
N HIS A 387 17.45 -13.20 -11.32
CA HIS A 387 18.74 -13.36 -10.68
C HIS A 387 18.70 -12.99 -9.19
N ASP A 388 19.70 -13.46 -8.45
CA ASP A 388 19.96 -13.00 -7.09
C ASP A 388 20.50 -11.57 -7.13
N ASN A 389 19.69 -10.62 -6.65
CA ASN A 389 20.05 -9.20 -6.65
C ASN A 389 20.44 -8.75 -5.25
N THR A 390 21.40 -7.83 -5.16
CA THR A 390 21.73 -7.15 -3.91
C THR A 390 21.93 -5.65 -4.13
N LEU A 391 21.50 -4.85 -3.16
CA LEU A 391 21.73 -3.41 -3.10
C LEU A 391 22.49 -3.08 -1.83
N ALA A 392 23.75 -2.65 -1.98
CA ALA A 392 24.64 -2.39 -0.84
C ALA A 392 24.67 -3.55 0.18
N GLY A 393 24.67 -4.80 -0.31
CA GLY A 393 24.66 -6.02 0.51
C GLY A 393 23.29 -6.44 1.04
N ILE A 394 22.22 -5.72 0.70
CA ILE A 394 20.84 -6.07 1.04
C ILE A 394 20.25 -6.92 -0.08
N PRO A 395 19.82 -8.16 0.16
CA PRO A 395 19.13 -8.97 -0.85
C PRO A 395 17.85 -8.27 -1.33
N VAL A 396 17.61 -8.29 -2.64
CA VAL A 396 16.38 -7.80 -3.27
C VAL A 396 15.66 -8.98 -3.88
N GLN A 397 14.43 -9.20 -3.45
CA GLN A 397 13.56 -10.23 -3.99
C GLN A 397 12.92 -9.77 -5.30
N ARG A 398 12.54 -10.76 -6.11
CA ARG A 398 11.78 -10.56 -7.35
C ARG A 398 10.56 -9.66 -7.17
N ASP A 399 9.82 -9.81 -6.08
CA ASP A 399 8.60 -9.05 -5.83
C ASP A 399 8.88 -7.55 -5.64
N GLU A 400 9.99 -7.16 -5.01
CA GLU A 400 10.35 -5.74 -4.88
C GLU A 400 10.70 -5.12 -6.25
N ILE A 401 11.31 -5.90 -7.13
CA ILE A 401 11.65 -5.47 -8.50
C ILE A 401 10.36 -5.28 -9.31
N ILE A 402 9.44 -6.25 -9.27
CA ILE A 402 8.16 -6.18 -9.98
C ILE A 402 7.35 -4.99 -9.46
N ARG A 403 7.27 -4.81 -8.14
CA ARG A 403 6.58 -3.68 -7.53
C ARG A 403 7.14 -2.34 -7.97
N ALA A 404 8.47 -2.17 -7.96
CA ALA A 404 9.09 -0.95 -8.45
C ALA A 404 8.73 -0.67 -9.92
N LYS A 405 8.71 -1.70 -10.77
CA LYS A 405 8.27 -1.59 -12.18
C LYS A 405 6.80 -1.18 -12.29
N THR A 406 5.91 -1.77 -11.48
CA THR A 406 4.48 -1.47 -11.51
C THR A 406 4.21 -0.03 -11.06
N LEU A 407 4.79 0.39 -9.93
CA LEU A 407 4.63 1.77 -9.42
C LEU A 407 5.17 2.84 -10.39
N LEU A 408 6.23 2.54 -11.14
CA LEU A 408 6.75 3.47 -12.16
C LEU A 408 5.87 3.59 -13.40
N LYS A 409 5.05 2.57 -13.67
CA LYS A 409 4.12 2.52 -14.80
C LYS A 409 2.72 3.01 -14.43
N ASP A 410 2.49 3.30 -13.16
CA ASP A 410 1.16 3.67 -12.70
C ASP A 410 0.79 5.06 -13.24
N GLU A 411 -0.04 5.05 -14.28
CA GLU A 411 -0.57 6.24 -14.95
C GLU A 411 -1.71 6.89 -14.18
N THR A 412 -2.17 6.29 -13.06
CA THR A 412 -3.18 6.92 -12.19
C THR A 412 -2.71 8.27 -11.66
N GLY A 413 -1.41 8.55 -11.75
CA GLY A 413 -0.83 9.88 -11.66
C GLY A 413 -0.83 10.32 -10.20
N PHE A 414 0.32 10.22 -9.56
CA PHE A 414 0.52 10.91 -8.31
C PHE A 414 0.18 12.39 -8.52
N LEU A 415 -0.91 12.87 -7.88
CA LEU A 415 -1.54 14.15 -8.20
C LEU A 415 -0.60 15.34 -7.96
N ALA A 416 0.34 15.19 -7.04
CA ALA A 416 1.47 16.08 -6.91
C ALA A 416 2.66 15.55 -7.72
N GLU A 417 3.00 16.25 -8.80
CA GLU A 417 4.38 16.25 -9.34
C GLU A 417 5.37 16.83 -8.30
N ASP A 418 4.85 17.43 -7.23
CA ASP A 418 5.56 18.12 -6.16
C ASP A 418 5.81 17.26 -4.91
N LEU A 419 6.86 17.64 -4.18
CA LEU A 419 7.27 16.98 -2.94
C LEU A 419 6.31 17.31 -1.78
N TYR A 420 5.73 16.30 -1.12
CA TYR A 420 4.89 16.50 0.06
C TYR A 420 5.62 17.16 1.22
N TYR A 421 4.93 18.01 1.98
CA TYR A 421 5.48 18.65 3.16
C TYR A 421 5.61 17.65 4.31
N SER A 422 6.84 17.30 4.70
CA SER A 422 7.10 16.24 5.70
C SER A 422 6.60 16.54 7.13
N ALA A 423 6.15 17.76 7.41
CA ALA A 423 5.46 18.05 8.66
C ALA A 423 4.05 17.43 8.72
N THR A 424 3.43 17.14 7.56
CA THR A 424 2.10 16.54 7.47
C THR A 424 2.13 15.01 7.60
N TYR A 425 3.28 14.42 7.94
CA TYR A 425 3.48 12.98 8.12
C TYR A 425 3.05 12.52 9.52
N THR A 426 1.92 13.03 9.97
CA THR A 426 1.29 12.70 11.25
C THR A 426 -0.12 12.16 10.98
N SER A 427 -0.71 11.51 11.97
CA SER A 427 -2.08 11.00 11.88
C SER A 427 -3.13 12.10 11.97
N GLU A 428 -2.74 13.35 12.27
CA GLU A 428 -3.66 14.49 12.29
C GLU A 428 -4.25 14.79 10.91
N TYR A 429 -3.61 14.31 9.85
CA TYR A 429 -4.04 14.47 8.46
C TYR A 429 -4.80 13.26 7.90
N ASP A 430 -5.22 12.33 8.76
CA ASP A 430 -6.02 11.16 8.36
C ASP A 430 -7.54 11.45 8.37
N HIS A 431 -7.97 12.66 8.77
CA HIS A 431 -9.37 13.03 9.03
C HIS A 431 -9.89 14.12 8.11
#